data_AF-A0A3P6R327-F1
#
_entry.id   AF-A0A3P6R327-F1
#
_cell.length_a   1.000
_cell.length_b   1.000
_cell.length_c   1.000
_cell.angle_alpha   90.00
_cell.angle_beta   90.00
_cell.angle_gamma   90.00
#
_symmetry.space_group_name_H-M   'P 1'
#
loop_
_entity.id
_entity.type
_entity.pdbx_description
1 polymer ?
#
loop_
_entity_poly.entity_id
_entity_poly.type
_entity_poly.pdbx_seq_one_letter_code
_entity_poly.pdbx_strand_id
1 'polypeptide(L)'
;MVHVDPSCPVAVRPLTGELALSASLDYEKITRYELVIKARDQGIPPRSSNITVVLNVIDVNDNAPQFDMHLYIVEVVYLGTRY
;
A
#
# COMPACT_ATOMS: atom_id res chain seq x y z
N MET A 1 -14.90 -3.07 21.50
CA MET A 1 -13.46 -2.79 21.47
C MET A 1 -12.90 -3.42 20.20
N VAL A 2 -12.52 -2.62 19.22
CA VAL A 2 -11.83 -3.09 18.02
C VAL A 2 -10.36 -3.15 18.38
N HIS A 3 -9.75 -4.34 18.30
CA HIS A 3 -8.30 -4.48 18.46
C HIS A 3 -7.70 -4.09 17.10
N VAL A 4 -7.09 -2.91 17.01
CA VAL A 4 -6.35 -2.49 15.82
C VAL A 4 -4.90 -2.82 16.07
N ASP A 5 -4.32 -3.67 15.22
CA ASP A 5 -2.88 -3.94 15.22
C ASP A 5 -2.13 -2.62 14.96
N PRO A 6 -1.16 -2.20 15.79
CA PRO A 6 -0.41 -0.96 15.58
C PRO A 6 0.43 -0.95 14.28
N SER A 7 0.62 -2.10 13.63
CA SER A 7 1.21 -2.19 12.29
C SER A 7 0.20 -1.96 11.15
N CYS A 8 -1.11 -1.93 11.46
CA CYS A 8 -2.15 -1.67 10.49
C CYS A 8 -2.28 -0.15 10.25
N PRO A 9 -2.04 0.35 9.03
CA PRO A 9 -2.15 1.77 8.71
C PRO A 9 -3.59 2.25 8.61
N VAL A 10 -4.59 1.43 9.00
CA VAL A 10 -6.01 1.73 8.89
C VAL A 10 -6.69 1.59 10.25
N ALA A 11 -7.38 2.65 10.67
CA ALA A 11 -8.21 2.69 11.87
C ALA A 11 -9.70 2.69 11.51
N VAL A 12 -10.52 2.09 12.38
CA VAL A 12 -11.99 2.06 12.26
C VAL A 12 -12.61 2.94 13.33
N ARG A 13 -13.44 3.92 12.96
CA ARG A 13 -14.20 4.74 13.92
C ARG A 13 -15.32 3.90 14.55
N PRO A 14 -15.33 3.65 15.87
CA PRO A 14 -16.23 2.66 16.48
C PRO A 14 -17.73 2.98 16.38
N LEU A 15 -18.11 4.25 16.26
CA LEU A 15 -19.52 4.69 16.24
C LEU A 15 -20.07 4.82 14.82
N THR A 16 -19.24 5.15 13.84
CA THR A 16 -19.68 5.43 12.46
C THR A 16 -19.28 4.33 11.48
N GLY A 17 -18.29 3.51 11.82
CA GLY A 17 -17.71 2.51 10.91
C GLY A 17 -16.81 3.10 9.84
N GLU A 18 -16.55 4.41 9.85
CA GLU A 18 -15.64 5.06 8.92
C GLU A 18 -14.22 4.51 9.05
N LEU A 19 -13.58 4.29 7.91
CA LEU A 19 -12.18 3.92 7.80
C LEU A 19 -11.32 5.16 7.55
N ALA A 20 -10.24 5.29 8.28
CA ALA A 20 -9.27 6.36 8.10
C ALA A 20 -7.85 5.79 8.14
N LEU A 21 -6.95 6.42 7.40
CA LEU A 21 -5.53 6.10 7.50
C LEU A 21 -4.97 6.63 8.82
N SER A 22 -4.25 5.78 9.55
CA SER A 22 -3.48 6.15 10.74
C SER A 22 -2.00 6.40 10.42
N ALA A 23 -1.54 5.99 9.23
CA ALA A 23 -0.18 6.18 8.72
C ALA A 23 -0.20 6.30 7.18
N SER A 24 0.92 6.77 6.61
CA SER A 24 1.10 6.85 5.16
C SER A 24 1.20 5.46 4.54
N LEU A 25 0.68 5.32 3.32
CA LEU A 25 0.84 4.14 2.48
C LEU A 25 2.02 4.35 1.53
N ASP A 26 2.65 3.25 1.14
CA ASP A 26 3.83 3.23 0.27
C ASP A 26 3.70 1.97 -0.61
N TYR A 27 3.52 2.19 -1.91
CA TYR A 27 3.22 1.13 -2.87
C TYR A 27 4.41 0.17 -3.01
N GLU A 28 5.63 0.69 -3.02
CA GLU A 28 6.89 -0.05 -3.11
C GLU A 28 7.12 -0.94 -1.90
N LYS A 29 6.52 -0.60 -0.74
CA LYS A 29 6.55 -1.44 0.46
C LYS A 29 5.44 -2.47 0.51
N ILE A 30 4.18 -2.05 0.39
CA ILE A 30 3.00 -2.90 0.57
C ILE A 30 1.90 -2.46 -0.39
N THR A 31 1.49 -3.35 -1.30
CA THR A 31 0.51 -3.04 -2.34
C THR A 31 -0.93 -3.41 -1.97
N ARG A 32 -1.13 -4.27 -0.95
CA ARG A 32 -2.45 -4.80 -0.57
C ARG A 32 -2.56 -5.11 0.90
N TYR A 33 -3.69 -4.74 1.49
CA TYR A 33 -4.09 -5.10 2.85
C TYR A 33 -5.41 -5.86 2.84
N GLU A 34 -5.51 -6.88 3.71
CA GLU A 34 -6.76 -7.58 4.02
C GLU A 34 -7.16 -7.31 5.46
N LEU A 35 -8.21 -6.52 5.64
CA LEU A 35 -8.66 -6.04 6.95
C LEU A 35 -9.88 -6.83 7.39
N VAL A 36 -9.79 -7.50 8.55
CA VAL A 36 -10.95 -8.14 9.17
C VAL A 36 -11.57 -7.18 10.19
N ILE A 37 -12.74 -6.63 9.85
CA ILE A 37 -13.48 -5.71 10.71
C ILE A 37 -14.53 -6.49 11.49
N LYS A 38 -14.58 -6.28 12.80
CA LYS A 38 -15.55 -6.91 13.70
C LYS A 38 -16.53 -5.88 14.27
N ALA A 39 -17.81 -6.06 13.99
CA ALA A 39 -18.90 -5.37 14.68
C ALA A 39 -19.35 -6.19 15.89
N ARG A 40 -19.66 -5.53 17.01
CA ARG A 40 -20.16 -6.16 18.24
C ARG A 40 -21.28 -5.30 18.81
N ASP A 41 -22.42 -5.90 19.11
CA ASP A 41 -23.54 -5.22 19.76
C ASP A 41 -23.32 -5.08 21.29
N GLN A 42 -24.24 -4.38 21.95
CA GLN A 42 -24.25 -4.21 23.41
C GLN A 42 -25.22 -5.18 24.10
N GLY A 43 -25.57 -6.29 23.44
CA GLY A 43 -26.50 -7.28 24.00
C GLY A 43 -25.90 -8.09 25.14
N ILE A 44 -26.77 -8.82 25.86
CA ILE A 44 -26.40 -9.79 26.89
C ILE A 44 -27.14 -11.11 26.57
N PRO A 45 -26.47 -12.13 25.98
CA PRO A 45 -25.07 -12.14 25.57
C PRO A 45 -24.81 -11.29 24.31
N PRO A 46 -23.60 -10.74 24.15
CA PRO A 46 -23.26 -9.90 23.00
C PRO A 46 -23.09 -10.74 21.74
N ARG A 47 -23.59 -10.25 20.61
CA ARG A 47 -23.36 -10.85 19.29
C ARG A 47 -22.33 -10.05 18.51
N SER A 48 -21.67 -10.72 17.57
CA SER A 48 -20.70 -10.09 16.68
C SER A 48 -20.73 -10.69 15.30
N SER A 49 -20.35 -9.88 14.32
CA SER A 49 -20.16 -10.28 12.93
C SER A 49 -18.86 -9.71 12.39
N ASN A 50 -18.24 -10.42 11.46
CA ASN A 50 -17.01 -10.00 10.81
C ASN A 50 -17.27 -9.72 9.33
N ILE A 51 -16.51 -8.78 8.75
CA ILE A 51 -16.41 -8.56 7.32
C ILE A 51 -14.94 -8.39 6.94
N THR A 52 -14.59 -8.83 5.72
CA THR A 52 -13.25 -8.63 5.17
C THR A 52 -13.29 -7.47 4.18
N VAL A 53 -12.40 -6.49 4.35
CA VAL A 53 -12.19 -5.36 3.44
C VAL A 53 -10.83 -5.52 2.78
N VAL A 54 -10.79 -5.49 1.46
CA VAL A 54 -9.56 -5.52 0.68
C VAL A 54 -9.22 -4.09 0.28
N LEU A 55 -8.05 -3.61 0.70
CA LEU A 55 -7.52 -2.30 0.34
C LEU A 55 -6.34 -2.49 -0.60
N ASN A 56 -6.45 -1.95 -1.82
CA ASN A 56 -5.37 -1.94 -2.80
C ASN A 56 -4.73 -0.55 -2.80
N VAL A 57 -3.41 -0.49 -2.65
CA VAL A 57 -2.64 0.74 -2.79
C VAL A 57 -2.40 0.99 -4.26
N ILE A 58 -2.68 2.20 -4.72
CA ILE A 58 -2.45 2.61 -6.11
C ILE A 58 -1.04 3.15 -6.21
N ASP A 59 -0.28 2.61 -7.16
CA ASP A 59 1.05 3.09 -7.53
C ASP A 59 0.99 4.56 -7.99
N VAL A 60 1.91 5.37 -7.49
CA VAL A 60 2.10 6.76 -7.87
C VAL A 60 3.55 6.92 -8.29
N ASN A 61 3.80 7.67 -9.35
CA ASN A 61 5.15 7.95 -9.81
C ASN A 61 5.89 8.92 -8.86
N ASP A 62 6.34 8.42 -7.72
CA ASP A 62 7.15 9.13 -6.72
C ASP A 62 8.62 8.68 -6.69
N ASN A 63 8.97 7.66 -7.49
CA ASN A 63 10.33 7.17 -7.67
C ASN A 63 10.99 7.78 -8.91
N ALA A 64 12.06 8.56 -8.69
CA ALA A 64 12.83 9.14 -9.78
C ALA A 64 13.62 8.05 -10.53
N PRO A 65 13.77 8.14 -11.87
CA PRO A 65 14.59 7.20 -12.62
C PRO A 65 16.04 7.26 -12.15
N GLN A 66 16.65 6.09 -11.99
CA GLN A 66 18.06 5.96 -11.60
C GLN A 66 18.83 5.29 -12.73
N PHE A 67 19.97 5.88 -13.11
CA PHE A 67 20.91 5.24 -14.01
C PHE A 67 21.70 4.16 -13.26
N ASP A 68 21.96 3.03 -13.91
CA ASP A 68 22.78 1.95 -13.33
C ASP A 68 24.22 2.40 -13.05
N MET A 69 24.73 3.30 -13.90
CA MET A 69 26.10 3.80 -13.83
C MET A 69 26.13 5.33 -13.79
N HIS A 70 27.10 5.88 -13.07
CA HIS A 70 27.36 7.31 -13.06
C HIS A 70 27.98 7.81 -14.38
N LEU A 71 28.61 6.92 -15.14
CA LEU A 71 29.26 7.24 -16.40
C LEU A 71 29.12 6.07 -17.39
N TYR A 72 28.68 6.37 -18.60
CA TYR A 72 28.67 5.44 -19.73
C TYR A 72 29.71 5.89 -20.75
N ILE A 73 30.68 5.01 -21.06
CA ILE A 73 31.67 5.22 -22.12
C ILE A 73 31.30 4.29 -23.27
N VAL A 74 31.08 4.86 -24.45
CA VAL A 74 30.75 4.11 -25.67
C VAL A 74 31.72 4.52 -26.76
N GLU A 75 32.41 3.55 -27.35
CA GLU A 75 33.26 3.77 -28.53
C GLU A 75 32.49 3.35 -29.79
N VAL A 76 32.30 4.30 -30.70
CA VAL A 76 31.62 4.05 -31.98
C VAL A 76 32.67 3.91 -33.07
N VAL A 77 32.75 2.73 -33.68
CA VAL A 77 33.59 2.48 -34.85
C VAL A 77 32.75 2.68 -36.11
N TYR A 78 33.07 3.71 -36.89
CA TYR A 78 32.48 3.89 -38.21
C TYR A 78 33.22 3.02 -39.22
N LEU A 79 32.55 1.98 -39.71
CA LEU A 79 33.00 1.27 -40.90
C LEU A 79 32.59 2.11 -42.11
N GLY A 80 33.54 2.89 -42.62
CA GLY A 80 33.31 3.79 -43.76
C GLY A 80 32.66 3.04 -44.92
N THR A 81 31.48 3.49 -45.33
CA THR A 81 30.82 2.99 -46.53
C THR A 81 31.64 3.46 -47.73
N ARG A 82 32.32 2.53 -48.41
CA ARG A 82 32.95 2.83 -49.70
C ARG A 82 31.84 3.00 -50.75
N TYR A 83 31.79 4.18 -51.37
CA TYR A 83 31.05 4.44 -52.60
C TYR A 83 31.68 3.66 -53.76
#